data_AF-A0A8T5GL28-F1
#
_entry.id   AF-A0A8T5GL28-F1
#
_cell.length_a   1.000
_cell.length_b   1.000
_cell.length_c   1.000
_cell.angle_alpha   90.00
_cell.angle_beta   90.00
_cell.angle_gamma   90.00
#
_symmetry.space_group_name_H-M   'P 1'
#
loop_
_entity.id
_entity.type
_entity.pdbx_description
1 polymer ?
#
loop_
_entity_poly.entity_id
_entity_poly.type
_entity_poly.pdbx_seq_one_letter_code
_entity_poly.pdbx_strand_id
1 'polypeptide(L)'
;MCMMLIFHRFESFRLPLLAVSEALLLLTFASGYAQRKGSKFDSKVQLSGVLLGVSVIVLAVLYLGELSQWWWIGYSFCIGSVPYLFISLNGLAACDHEVYQRPWDAKELVQVKHCMTGWDIVSARWKSGIMASKTIGERTAIMYGSKDEQQLFLNIELLATKNEAFSEDDWGVQWADFPTFSHSEDAEE
;
A
#
# COMPACT_ATOMS: atom_id res chain seq x y z
N MET A 1 -32.09 -9.04 15.23
CA MET A 1 -32.91 -10.23 15.60
C MET A 1 -33.01 -11.28 14.51
N CYS A 2 -33.26 -10.95 13.22
CA CYS A 2 -33.36 -11.95 12.16
C CYS A 2 -32.07 -12.78 11.92
N MET A 3 -30.88 -12.16 12.02
CA MET A 3 -29.59 -12.87 11.94
C MET A 3 -29.46 -13.96 13.01
N MET A 4 -29.82 -13.66 14.27
CA MET A 4 -29.74 -14.66 15.36
C MET A 4 -30.66 -15.86 15.09
N LEU A 5 -31.86 -15.65 14.55
CA LEU A 5 -32.79 -16.75 14.22
C LEU A 5 -32.26 -17.68 13.13
N ILE A 6 -31.62 -17.14 12.09
CA ILE A 6 -31.03 -17.94 11.00
C ILE A 6 -29.82 -18.71 11.53
N PHE A 7 -28.94 -18.05 12.28
CA PHE A 7 -27.74 -18.71 12.85
C PHE A 7 -28.06 -19.68 13.99
N HIS A 8 -29.18 -19.56 14.70
CA HIS A 8 -29.62 -20.55 15.70
C HIS A 8 -30.02 -21.89 15.09
N ARG A 9 -30.51 -21.88 13.86
CA ARG A 9 -30.87 -23.10 13.13
C ARG A 9 -29.66 -23.79 12.49
N PHE A 10 -28.57 -23.07 12.27
CA PHE A 10 -27.37 -23.54 11.59
C PHE A 10 -26.10 -23.30 12.42
N GLU A 11 -26.12 -23.73 13.69
CA GLU A 11 -25.02 -23.47 14.64
C GLU A 11 -23.68 -24.01 14.15
N SER A 12 -23.70 -25.19 13.53
CA SER A 12 -22.52 -25.86 12.97
C SER A 12 -21.84 -25.07 11.84
N PHE A 13 -22.55 -24.15 11.18
CA PHE A 13 -22.03 -23.37 10.06
C PHE A 13 -21.54 -21.97 10.45
N ARG A 14 -21.72 -21.53 11.70
CA ARG A 14 -21.37 -20.17 12.14
C ARG A 14 -19.90 -19.84 11.94
N LEU A 15 -18.99 -20.66 12.49
CA LEU A 15 -17.55 -20.44 12.39
C LEU A 15 -16.99 -20.74 10.99
N PRO A 16 -17.43 -21.81 10.29
CA PRO A 16 -17.03 -22.02 8.90
C PRO A 16 -17.40 -20.85 7.97
N LEU A 17 -18.62 -20.29 8.10
CA LEU A 17 -19.03 -19.15 7.28
C LEU A 17 -18.22 -17.89 7.59
N LEU A 18 -17.90 -17.67 8.88
CA LEU A 18 -17.01 -16.59 9.30
C LEU A 18 -15.62 -16.76 8.69
N ALA A 19 -15.06 -17.98 8.71
CA ALA A 19 -13.76 -18.28 8.11
C ALA A 19 -13.73 -18.04 6.60
N VAL A 20 -14.78 -18.42 5.87
CA VAL A 20 -14.89 -18.13 4.44
C VAL A 20 -14.97 -16.63 4.19
N SER A 21 -15.72 -15.89 5.02
CA SER A 21 -15.85 -14.44 4.89
C SER A 21 -14.52 -13.73 5.13
N GLU A 22 -13.78 -14.12 6.18
CA GLU A 22 -12.42 -13.62 6.45
C GLU A 22 -11.46 -13.92 5.29
N ALA A 23 -11.49 -15.14 4.74
CA ALA A 23 -10.66 -15.49 3.60
C ALA A 23 -10.93 -14.59 2.38
N LEU A 24 -12.19 -14.28 2.11
CA LEU A 24 -12.56 -13.34 1.03
C LEU A 24 -12.06 -11.92 1.32
N LEU A 25 -12.20 -11.44 2.56
CA LEU A 25 -11.69 -10.10 2.94
C LEU A 25 -10.17 -10.01 2.85
N LEU A 26 -9.45 -11.05 3.27
CA LEU A 26 -7.99 -11.14 3.12
C LEU A 26 -7.58 -11.14 1.64
N LEU A 27 -8.31 -11.84 0.77
CA LEU A 27 -8.05 -11.82 -0.67
C LEU A 27 -8.28 -10.43 -1.26
N THR A 28 -9.37 -9.76 -0.87
CA THR A 28 -9.64 -8.38 -1.28
C THR A 28 -8.55 -7.42 -0.80
N PHE A 29 -8.14 -7.53 0.46
CA PHE A 29 -7.05 -6.72 1.00
C PHE A 29 -5.72 -6.99 0.29
N ALA A 30 -5.35 -8.25 0.08
CA ALA A 30 -4.11 -8.62 -0.60
C ALA A 30 -4.09 -8.12 -2.06
N SER A 31 -5.21 -8.24 -2.77
CA SER A 31 -5.35 -7.70 -4.12
C SER A 31 -5.13 -6.19 -4.15
N GLY A 32 -5.82 -5.44 -3.28
CA GLY A 32 -5.67 -3.99 -3.20
C GLY A 32 -4.29 -3.54 -2.72
N TYR A 33 -3.70 -4.25 -1.76
CA TYR A 33 -2.35 -4.02 -1.26
C TYR A 33 -1.30 -4.20 -2.37
N ALA A 34 -1.50 -5.17 -3.28
CA ALA A 34 -0.60 -5.44 -4.38
C ALA A 34 -0.73 -4.44 -5.55
N GLN A 35 -1.81 -3.65 -5.64
CA GLN A 35 -2.04 -2.73 -6.77
C GLN A 35 -1.04 -1.58 -6.83
N ARG A 36 -0.59 -1.06 -5.68
CA ARG A 36 0.33 0.10 -5.61
C ARG A 36 1.53 -0.22 -4.73
N LYS A 37 2.75 0.04 -5.21
CA LYS A 37 3.99 -0.26 -4.46
C LYS A 37 4.07 0.48 -3.13
N GLY A 38 3.47 1.66 -3.04
CA GLY A 38 3.46 2.48 -1.84
C GLY A 38 2.39 2.11 -0.80
N SER A 39 1.48 1.19 -1.11
CA SER A 39 0.35 0.82 -0.25
C SER A 39 0.75 0.50 1.19
N LYS A 40 1.92 -0.12 1.38
CA LYS A 40 2.44 -0.50 2.69
C LYS A 40 2.76 0.66 3.62
N PHE A 41 2.90 1.87 3.10
CA PHE A 41 3.18 3.07 3.88
C PHE A 41 1.95 3.95 4.08
N ASP A 42 0.79 3.56 3.54
CA ASP A 42 -0.46 4.25 3.80
C ASP A 42 -1.01 3.82 5.18
N SER A 43 -1.26 4.78 6.05
CA SER A 43 -1.70 4.53 7.43
C SER A 43 -3.08 3.85 7.49
N LYS A 44 -3.98 4.15 6.56
CA LYS A 44 -5.32 3.54 6.49
C LYS A 44 -5.24 2.09 6.05
N VAL A 45 -4.33 1.78 5.12
CA VAL A 45 -4.02 0.41 4.69
C VAL A 45 -3.42 -0.39 5.83
N GLN A 46 -2.45 0.17 6.56
CA GLN A 46 -1.86 -0.47 7.75
C GLN A 46 -2.91 -0.76 8.81
N LEU A 47 -3.76 0.24 9.13
CA LEU A 47 -4.85 0.07 10.10
C LEU A 47 -5.84 -1.03 9.66
N SER A 48 -6.20 -1.07 8.37
CA SER A 48 -7.08 -2.11 7.83
C SER A 48 -6.44 -3.50 7.93
N GLY A 49 -5.15 -3.61 7.65
CA GLY A 49 -4.38 -4.85 7.84
C GLY A 49 -4.34 -5.31 9.29
N VAL A 50 -4.16 -4.39 10.25
CA VAL A 50 -4.20 -4.70 11.69
C VAL A 50 -5.58 -5.19 12.10
N LEU A 51 -6.66 -4.51 11.69
CA LEU A 51 -8.03 -4.91 12.02
C LEU A 51 -8.39 -6.29 11.46
N LEU A 52 -8.03 -6.58 10.22
CA LEU A 52 -8.19 -7.91 9.63
C LEU A 52 -7.34 -8.95 10.38
N GLY A 53 -6.09 -8.62 10.71
CA GLY A 53 -5.23 -9.50 11.50
C GLY A 53 -5.84 -9.85 12.86
N VAL A 54 -6.38 -8.86 13.57
CA VAL A 54 -7.10 -9.07 14.84
C VAL A 54 -8.33 -9.97 14.62
N SER A 55 -9.10 -9.74 13.56
CA SER A 55 -10.29 -10.56 13.26
C SER A 55 -9.93 -12.03 13.03
N VAL A 56 -8.87 -12.29 12.27
CA VAL A 56 -8.34 -13.64 12.03
C VAL A 56 -7.84 -14.29 13.33
N ILE A 57 -7.13 -13.55 14.17
CA ILE A 57 -6.68 -14.04 15.48
C ILE A 57 -7.88 -14.42 16.35
N VAL A 58 -8.91 -13.57 16.41
CA VAL A 58 -10.14 -13.84 17.15
C VAL A 58 -10.82 -15.12 16.64
N LEU A 59 -10.94 -15.28 15.32
CA LEU A 59 -11.48 -16.51 14.73
C LEU A 59 -10.65 -17.75 15.14
N ALA A 60 -9.33 -17.67 15.10
CA ALA A 60 -8.45 -18.76 15.50
C ALA A 60 -8.63 -19.11 16.99
N VAL A 61 -8.74 -18.12 17.88
CA VAL A 61 -9.02 -18.31 19.31
C VAL A 61 -10.38 -18.97 19.52
N LEU A 62 -11.42 -18.53 18.79
CA LEU A 62 -12.76 -19.12 18.89
C LEU A 62 -12.78 -20.58 18.45
N TYR A 63 -12.02 -20.92 17.40
CA TYR A 63 -11.96 -22.27 16.86
C TYR A 63 -11.12 -23.20 17.74
N LEU A 64 -9.88 -22.80 18.08
CA LEU A 64 -8.94 -23.61 18.87
C LEU A 64 -9.33 -23.72 20.34
N GLY A 65 -10.00 -22.70 20.89
CA GLY A 65 -10.51 -22.71 22.26
C GLY A 65 -11.88 -23.37 22.41
N GLU A 66 -12.47 -23.90 21.32
CA GLU A 66 -13.82 -24.48 21.29
C GLU A 66 -14.91 -23.50 21.80
N LEU A 67 -14.70 -22.19 21.65
CA LEU A 67 -15.54 -21.11 22.17
C LEU A 67 -16.69 -20.75 21.22
N SER A 68 -17.32 -21.75 20.59
CA SER A 68 -18.32 -21.54 19.53
C SER A 68 -19.54 -20.70 19.96
N GLN A 69 -19.88 -20.70 21.25
CA GLN A 69 -20.93 -19.85 21.83
C GLN A 69 -20.65 -18.34 21.72
N TRP A 70 -19.39 -17.94 21.61
CA TRP A 70 -18.94 -16.55 21.47
C TRP A 70 -18.81 -16.10 20.01
N TRP A 71 -19.41 -16.84 19.06
CA TRP A 71 -19.35 -16.58 17.62
C TRP A 71 -19.61 -15.12 17.23
N TRP A 72 -20.51 -14.44 17.93
CA TRP A 72 -20.89 -13.05 17.65
C TRP A 72 -19.72 -12.07 17.81
N ILE A 73 -18.72 -12.38 18.63
CA ILE A 73 -17.49 -11.58 18.74
C ILE A 73 -16.75 -11.63 17.41
N GLY A 74 -16.52 -12.82 16.86
CA GLY A 74 -15.82 -12.99 15.58
C GLY A 74 -16.53 -12.25 14.44
N TYR A 75 -17.87 -12.36 14.36
CA TYR A 75 -18.64 -11.60 13.36
C TYR A 75 -18.57 -10.08 13.57
N SER A 76 -18.47 -9.60 14.81
CA SER A 76 -18.35 -8.17 15.08
C SER A 76 -17.03 -7.59 14.55
N PHE A 77 -15.91 -8.30 14.73
CA PHE A 77 -14.62 -7.91 14.15
C PHE A 77 -14.62 -8.02 12.63
N CYS A 78 -15.16 -9.12 12.08
CA CYS A 78 -15.22 -9.33 10.64
C CYS A 78 -16.02 -8.22 9.95
N ILE A 79 -17.26 -7.96 10.40
CA ILE A 79 -18.13 -6.91 9.85
C ILE A 79 -17.51 -5.53 10.11
N GLY A 80 -16.94 -5.31 11.29
CA GLY A 80 -16.27 -4.06 11.64
C GLY A 80 -15.06 -3.73 10.77
N SER A 81 -14.37 -4.73 10.22
CA SER A 81 -13.22 -4.53 9.32
C SER A 81 -13.62 -4.03 7.92
N VAL A 82 -14.83 -4.35 7.45
CA VAL A 82 -15.33 -4.02 6.11
C VAL A 82 -15.28 -2.52 5.78
N PRO A 83 -15.82 -1.59 6.61
CA PRO A 83 -15.77 -0.16 6.28
C PRO A 83 -14.34 0.39 6.23
N TYR A 84 -13.43 -0.08 7.08
CA TYR A 84 -12.04 0.36 7.05
C TYR A 84 -11.31 -0.16 5.82
N LEU A 85 -11.55 -1.43 5.46
CA LEU A 85 -11.04 -2.01 4.22
C LEU A 85 -11.56 -1.22 3.01
N PHE A 86 -12.84 -0.86 2.99
CA PHE A 86 -13.40 -0.05 1.92
C PHE A 86 -12.75 1.35 1.83
N ILE A 87 -12.62 2.05 2.96
CA ILE A 87 -12.01 3.39 3.01
C ILE A 87 -10.54 3.35 2.57
N SER A 88 -9.77 2.35 3.01
CA SER A 88 -8.35 2.24 2.67
C SER A 88 -8.15 1.93 1.18
N LEU A 89 -8.87 0.95 0.65
CA LEU A 89 -8.77 0.58 -0.77
C LEU A 89 -9.29 1.68 -1.68
N ASN A 90 -10.39 2.34 -1.32
CA ASN A 90 -10.90 3.48 -2.08
C ASN A 90 -9.93 4.67 -2.02
N GLY A 91 -9.29 4.91 -0.87
CA GLY A 91 -8.24 5.91 -0.72
C GLY A 91 -7.04 5.64 -1.63
N LEU A 92 -6.56 4.39 -1.67
CA LEU A 92 -5.49 3.98 -2.58
C LEU A 92 -5.88 4.12 -4.06
N ALA A 93 -7.11 3.75 -4.42
CA ALA A 93 -7.60 3.85 -5.79
C ALA A 93 -7.78 5.30 -6.23
N ALA A 94 -8.12 6.20 -5.31
CA ALA A 94 -8.24 7.63 -5.56
C ALA A 94 -6.89 8.34 -5.72
N CYS A 95 -5.78 7.74 -5.27
CA CYS A 95 -4.46 8.29 -5.55
C CYS A 95 -4.23 8.28 -7.07
N ASP A 96 -4.08 9.45 -7.67
CA ASP A 96 -3.90 9.63 -9.11
C ASP A 96 -2.85 10.71 -9.42
N HIS A 97 -2.10 11.15 -8.41
CA HIS A 97 -1.01 12.09 -8.58
C HIS A 97 -0.01 11.61 -9.64
N GLU A 98 0.52 12.55 -10.41
CA GLU A 98 1.50 12.25 -11.45
C GLU A 98 2.75 11.59 -10.86
N VAL A 99 3.21 10.54 -11.54
CA VAL A 99 4.46 9.85 -11.21
C VAL A 99 5.58 10.54 -11.96
N TYR A 100 6.53 11.08 -11.22
CA TYR A 100 7.72 11.69 -11.82
C TYR A 100 8.68 10.59 -12.22
N GLN A 101 8.92 10.46 -13.53
CA GLN A 101 9.73 9.40 -14.11
C GLN A 101 10.94 10.00 -14.83
N ARG A 102 12.14 9.49 -14.56
CA ARG A 102 13.37 9.85 -15.28
C ARG A 102 14.16 8.60 -15.70
N PRO A 103 14.75 8.57 -16.91
CA PRO A 103 15.69 7.52 -17.30
C PRO A 103 16.86 7.43 -16.31
N TRP A 104 17.35 6.23 -16.03
CA TRP A 104 18.41 5.98 -15.05
C TRP A 104 19.31 4.81 -15.48
N ASP A 105 20.63 4.96 -15.38
CA ASP A 105 21.54 3.82 -15.55
C ASP A 105 21.63 3.01 -14.24
N ALA A 106 21.41 1.69 -14.30
CA ALA A 106 21.54 0.79 -13.15
C ALA A 106 22.94 0.75 -12.53
N LYS A 107 23.98 1.16 -13.29
CA LYS A 107 25.35 1.26 -12.78
C LYS A 107 25.54 2.49 -11.90
N GLU A 108 24.70 3.50 -12.06
CA GLU A 108 24.78 4.73 -11.28
C GLU A 108 24.02 4.63 -9.97
N LEU A 109 24.68 5.14 -8.91
CA LEU A 109 24.07 5.28 -7.60
C LEU A 109 23.22 6.55 -7.59
N VAL A 110 22.01 6.46 -7.03
CA VAL A 110 21.19 7.65 -6.77
C VAL A 110 21.93 8.49 -5.73
N GLN A 111 22.08 9.80 -6.00
CA GLN A 111 22.78 10.73 -5.10
C GLN A 111 21.90 11.15 -3.91
N VAL A 112 21.51 10.16 -3.10
CA VAL A 112 20.46 10.31 -2.08
C VAL A 112 20.84 11.30 -0.96
N LYS A 113 22.14 11.46 -0.66
CA LYS A 113 22.61 12.35 0.41
C LYS A 113 22.50 13.85 0.10
N HIS A 114 22.53 14.24 -1.17
CA HIS A 114 22.40 15.63 -1.59
C HIS A 114 21.00 15.94 -2.11
N CYS A 115 20.41 15.01 -2.87
CA CYS A 115 19.18 15.31 -3.59
C CYS A 115 17.90 14.94 -2.83
N MET A 116 17.96 14.27 -1.67
CA MET A 116 16.80 13.70 -0.98
C MET A 116 16.80 13.95 0.54
N THR A 117 16.77 15.22 0.93
CA THR A 117 16.79 15.60 2.36
C THR A 117 15.49 15.18 3.05
N GLY A 118 15.60 14.48 4.18
CA GLY A 118 14.46 14.02 4.98
C GLY A 118 13.76 12.77 4.44
N TRP A 119 14.39 12.05 3.50
CA TRP A 119 13.91 10.75 3.02
C TRP A 119 14.55 9.60 3.82
N ASP A 120 13.75 8.58 4.10
CA ASP A 120 14.20 7.30 4.64
C ASP A 120 14.72 6.42 3.50
N ILE A 121 16.03 6.23 3.48
CA ILE A 121 16.75 5.59 2.38
C ILE A 121 16.94 4.10 2.66
N VAL A 122 16.30 3.25 1.86
CA VAL A 122 16.47 1.79 1.94
C VAL A 122 17.61 1.32 1.04
N SER A 123 17.79 1.94 -0.13
CA SER A 123 18.90 1.65 -1.03
C SER A 123 19.18 2.79 -1.99
N ALA A 124 20.46 3.13 -2.15
CA ALA A 124 20.93 4.05 -3.19
C ALA A 124 21.13 3.37 -4.55
N ARG A 125 21.15 2.04 -4.60
CA ARG A 125 21.29 1.28 -5.85
C ARG A 125 19.93 1.10 -6.49
N TRP A 126 19.86 1.27 -7.82
CA TRP A 126 18.65 1.02 -8.57
C TRP A 126 18.10 -0.38 -8.30
N LYS A 127 16.81 -0.48 -7.98
CA LYS A 127 16.08 -1.73 -7.82
C LYS A 127 14.61 -1.52 -8.14
N SER A 128 13.94 -2.59 -8.59
CA SER A 128 12.50 -2.56 -8.90
C SER A 128 11.59 -2.34 -7.67
N GLY A 129 12.11 -2.65 -6.48
CA GLY A 129 11.44 -2.40 -5.21
C GLY A 129 11.63 -0.97 -4.69
N ILE A 130 11.00 -0.66 -3.56
CA ILE A 130 11.08 0.67 -2.93
C ILE A 130 12.50 0.95 -2.46
N MET A 131 13.07 2.04 -2.95
CA MET A 131 14.43 2.54 -2.71
C MET A 131 14.47 3.57 -1.60
N ALA A 132 13.48 4.46 -1.53
CA ALA A 132 13.36 5.45 -0.47
C ALA A 132 11.88 5.79 -0.22
N SER A 133 11.58 6.33 0.94
CA SER A 133 10.25 6.84 1.29
C SER A 133 10.36 8.12 2.11
N LYS A 134 9.37 9.00 2.02
CA LYS A 134 9.26 10.17 2.88
C LYS A 134 7.81 10.39 3.25
N THR A 135 7.56 10.72 4.51
CA THR A 135 6.24 11.14 4.97
C THR A 135 6.16 12.67 4.87
N ILE A 136 5.15 13.17 4.18
CA ILE A 136 4.84 14.59 3.99
C ILE A 136 3.43 14.82 4.53
N GLY A 137 3.34 15.36 5.75
CA GLY A 137 2.06 15.46 6.46
C GLY A 137 1.45 14.08 6.72
N GLU A 138 0.26 13.82 6.18
CA GLU A 138 -0.41 12.50 6.24
C GLU A 138 -0.14 11.61 5.01
N ARG A 139 0.66 12.08 4.05
CA ARG A 139 0.92 11.38 2.78
C ARG A 139 2.32 10.79 2.75
N THR A 140 2.48 9.76 1.92
CA THR A 140 3.78 9.14 1.71
C THR A 140 4.22 9.29 0.26
N ALA A 141 5.42 9.80 0.06
CA ALA A 141 6.15 9.75 -1.19
C ALA A 141 7.07 8.52 -1.19
N ILE A 142 7.17 7.84 -2.32
CA ILE A 142 8.04 6.68 -2.50
C ILE A 142 8.89 6.81 -3.76
N MET A 143 10.09 6.26 -3.70
CA MET A 143 10.98 6.11 -4.84
C MET A 143 11.17 4.65 -5.19
N TYR A 144 11.09 4.30 -6.47
CA TYR A 144 11.33 2.93 -6.95
C TYR A 144 11.82 2.89 -8.40
N GLY A 145 12.53 1.82 -8.76
CA GLY A 145 12.88 1.54 -10.14
C GLY A 145 11.73 0.91 -10.92
N SER A 146 11.54 1.33 -12.17
CA SER A 146 10.72 0.61 -13.16
C SER A 146 11.56 0.33 -14.39
N LYS A 147 11.17 -0.70 -15.14
CA LYS A 147 11.76 -1.04 -16.43
C LYS A 147 10.65 -0.97 -17.44
N ASP A 148 10.85 -0.19 -18.49
CA ASP A 148 9.99 -0.20 -19.66
C ASP A 148 10.84 -0.59 -20.88
N GLU A 149 10.43 -1.67 -21.54
CA GLU A 149 11.18 -2.32 -22.62
C GLU A 149 12.67 -2.56 -22.31
N GLN A 150 13.55 -1.65 -22.75
CA GLN A 150 15.00 -1.68 -22.51
C GLN A 150 15.52 -0.52 -21.67
N GLN A 151 14.68 0.46 -21.32
CA GLN A 151 15.08 1.60 -20.51
C GLN A 151 14.70 1.38 -19.05
N LEU A 152 15.63 1.72 -18.16
CA LEU A 152 15.40 1.72 -16.73
C LEU A 152 15.05 3.14 -16.31
N PHE A 153 14.09 3.24 -15.40
CA PHE A 153 13.61 4.50 -14.89
C PHE A 153 13.68 4.54 -13.38
N LEU A 154 13.92 5.74 -12.87
CA LEU A 154 13.69 6.11 -11.49
C LEU A 154 12.35 6.82 -11.40
N ASN A 155 11.46 6.31 -10.55
CA ASN A 155 10.12 6.84 -10.35
C ASN A 155 10.01 7.41 -8.95
N ILE A 156 9.40 8.59 -8.84
CA ILE A 156 8.93 9.14 -7.59
C ILE A 156 7.42 9.28 -7.69
N GLU A 157 6.73 8.57 -6.79
CA GLU A 157 5.27 8.55 -6.72
C GLU A 157 4.84 9.10 -5.37
N LEU A 158 3.87 10.01 -5.40
CA LEU A 158 3.20 10.52 -4.22
C LEU A 158 1.84 9.85 -4.06
N LEU A 159 1.57 9.27 -2.89
CA LEU A 159 0.28 8.65 -2.58
C LEU A 159 -0.75 9.71 -2.19
N ALA A 160 -1.12 10.56 -3.14
CA ALA A 160 -2.09 11.64 -2.98
C ALA A 160 -3.01 11.76 -4.20
N THR A 161 -4.06 12.57 -4.07
CA THR A 161 -4.93 12.94 -5.18
C THR A 161 -4.33 14.13 -5.94
N LYS A 162 -4.62 14.28 -7.25
CA LYS A 162 -4.12 15.39 -8.08
C LYS A 162 -4.46 16.79 -7.57
N ASN A 163 -5.53 16.93 -6.81
CA ASN A 163 -5.99 18.23 -6.31
C ASN A 163 -5.25 18.67 -5.04
N GLU A 164 -4.43 17.80 -4.43
CA GLU A 164 -3.60 18.17 -3.29
C GLU A 164 -2.32 18.86 -3.81
N ALA A 165 -2.23 20.17 -3.56
CA ALA A 165 -1.05 20.95 -3.89
C ALA A 165 0.05 20.68 -2.85
N PHE A 166 1.22 20.24 -3.31
CA PHE A 166 2.43 20.10 -2.49
C PHE A 166 3.46 21.11 -2.95
N SER A 167 4.12 21.81 -2.02
CA SER A 167 5.24 22.67 -2.35
C SER A 167 6.42 21.82 -2.84
N GLU A 168 7.18 22.27 -3.84
CA GLU A 168 8.43 21.60 -4.24
C GLU A 168 9.43 21.47 -3.07
N ASP A 169 9.38 22.41 -2.10
CA ASP A 169 10.17 22.34 -0.88
C ASP A 169 9.76 21.16 0.03
N ASP A 170 8.47 20.80 0.05
CA ASP A 170 7.95 19.70 0.87
C ASP A 170 8.44 18.34 0.35
N TRP A 171 8.65 18.23 -0.96
CA TRP A 171 9.19 17.02 -1.60
C TRP A 171 10.62 16.77 -1.11
N GLY A 172 11.40 17.82 -0.87
CA GLY A 172 12.81 17.72 -0.51
C GLY A 172 13.65 17.01 -1.59
N VAL A 173 13.18 17.06 -2.84
CA VAL A 173 13.85 16.48 -4.02
C VAL A 173 14.45 17.62 -4.83
N GLN A 174 15.78 17.70 -4.88
CA GLN A 174 16.48 18.69 -5.70
C GLN A 174 16.64 18.15 -7.13
N TRP A 175 15.60 18.33 -7.94
CA TRP A 175 15.53 17.81 -9.32
C TRP A 175 16.62 18.31 -10.26
N ALA A 176 17.18 19.49 -9.98
CA ALA A 176 18.27 20.08 -10.74
C ALA A 176 19.59 19.30 -10.61
N ASP A 177 19.75 18.56 -9.50
CA ASP A 177 20.98 17.84 -9.18
C ASP A 177 20.91 16.35 -9.57
N PHE A 178 19.76 15.88 -10.06
CA PHE A 178 19.69 14.56 -10.68
C PHE A 178 20.35 14.62 -12.06
N PRO A 179 21.29 13.71 -12.38
CA PRO A 179 21.94 13.68 -13.68
C PRO A 179 20.88 13.55 -14.78
N THR A 180 20.78 14.59 -15.62
CA THR A 180 19.96 14.57 -16.84
C THR A 180 20.68 13.69 -17.86
N PHE A 181 20.23 12.46 -18.02
CA PHE A 181 20.53 11.70 -19.23
C PHE A 181 19.58 12.18 -20.33
N SER A 182 19.94 13.28 -20.98
CA SER A 182 19.47 13.51 -22.34
C SER A 182 20.12 12.44 -23.20
N HIS A 183 19.33 11.51 -23.74
CA HIS A 183 19.75 10.86 -24.97
C HIS A 183 19.76 11.96 -26.05
N SER A 184 20.88 12.67 -26.15
CA SER A 184 21.26 13.33 -27.39
C SER A 184 21.69 12.22 -28.35
N GLU A 185 20.72 11.66 -29.06
CA GLU A 185 20.98 11.31 -30.47
C GLU A 185 20.93 12.68 -31.20
N ASP A 186 22.00 13.46 -31.24
CA ASP A 186 23.16 13.30 -32.14
C ASP A 186 23.13 12.02 -32.97
N ALA A 187 22.15 11.98 -33.88
CA ALA A 187 22.22 11.27 -35.14
C ALA A 187 21.66 12.18 -36.26
N GLU A 188 22.22 13.40 -36.37
CA GLU A 188 22.37 14.06 -37.67
C GLU A 188 23.76 13.71 -38.21
N GLU A 189 23.81 12.75 -39.14
CA GLU A 189 24.42 12.84 -40.48
C GLU A 189 24.39 11.47 -41.20
#